data_AF-A0A920PSK4-F1
#
_entry.id   AF-A0A920PSK4-F1
#
_cell.length_a   1.000
_cell.length_b   1.000
_cell.length_c   1.000
_cell.angle_alpha   90.00
_cell.angle_beta   90.00
_cell.angle_gamma   90.00
#
_symmetry.space_group_name_H-M   'P 1'
#
loop_
_entity.id
_entity.type
_entity.pdbx_description
1 polymer ?
#
loop_
_entity_poly.entity_id
_entity_poly.type
_entity_poly.pdbx_seq_one_letter_code
_entity_poly.pdbx_strand_id
1 'polypeptide(L)'
;MDIFQTVVAKAAGITPESPLAGVFSGRTDLMELTENSHEASLRPKTPGGLSHAERAGLACRISNLNGEEILASHYESLFGDGSRTLSDITFDGGSDSRLKAIVRHTDLVTLDPKTAVAGDVAVLQSIGMNDPDIVRLSQLIAFVSYQIRVVQSLRLMAEIA
;
A
#
# COMPACT_ATOMS: atom_id res chain seq x y z
N MET A 1 -4.49 21.78 -2.48
CA MET A 1 -3.51 20.78 -2.97
C MET A 1 -3.59 20.77 -4.49
N ASP A 2 -2.49 20.57 -5.22
CA ASP A 2 -2.59 20.32 -6.66
C ASP A 2 -2.97 18.86 -6.90
N ILE A 3 -4.19 18.62 -7.38
CA ILE A 3 -4.75 17.26 -7.53
C ILE A 3 -3.96 16.42 -8.55
N PHE A 4 -3.34 17.05 -9.55
CA PHE A 4 -2.54 16.36 -10.56
C PHE A 4 -1.14 15.97 -10.04
N GLN A 5 -0.78 16.45 -8.85
CA GLN A 5 0.46 16.09 -8.16
C GLN A 5 0.28 14.99 -7.11
N THR A 6 -0.95 14.52 -6.87
CA THR A 6 -1.24 13.39 -5.97
C THR A 6 -0.58 12.11 -6.45
N VAL A 7 -0.38 11.16 -5.52
CA VAL A 7 0.20 9.85 -5.86
C VAL A 7 -0.65 9.13 -6.89
N VAL A 8 -1.98 9.18 -6.75
CA VAL A 8 -2.91 8.55 -7.69
C VAL A 8 -2.83 9.18 -9.07
N ALA A 9 -2.82 10.52 -9.18
CA ALA A 9 -2.73 11.19 -10.47
C ALA A 9 -1.44 10.83 -11.21
N LYS A 10 -0.30 10.89 -10.50
CA LYS A 10 1.01 10.51 -11.05
C LYS A 10 1.06 9.05 -11.48
N ALA A 11 0.57 8.15 -10.63
CA ALA A 11 0.55 6.72 -10.95
C ALA A 11 -0.39 6.38 -12.11
N ALA A 12 -1.53 7.05 -12.22
CA ALA A 12 -2.48 6.83 -13.31
C ALA A 12 -2.15 7.61 -14.59
N GLY A 13 -1.13 8.48 -14.59
CA GLY A 13 -0.79 9.32 -15.75
C GLY A 13 -1.82 10.41 -16.03
N ILE A 14 -2.56 10.87 -15.02
CA ILE A 14 -3.58 11.91 -15.17
C ILE A 14 -2.91 13.28 -15.03
N THR A 15 -2.86 14.02 -16.14
CA THR A 15 -2.40 15.41 -16.19
C THR A 15 -3.57 16.35 -16.51
N PRO A 16 -3.41 17.68 -16.41
CA PRO A 16 -4.44 18.64 -16.84
C PRO A 16 -4.87 18.48 -18.31
N GLU A 17 -4.01 17.90 -19.15
CA GLU A 17 -4.24 17.64 -20.57
C GLU A 17 -4.84 16.24 -20.84
N SER A 18 -4.98 15.41 -19.80
CA SER A 18 -5.57 14.08 -19.91
C SER A 18 -7.04 14.14 -20.33
N PRO A 19 -7.54 13.18 -21.13
CA PRO A 19 -8.97 13.05 -21.44
C PRO A 19 -9.85 12.98 -20.17
N LEU A 20 -9.32 12.45 -19.07
CA LEU A 20 -10.03 12.33 -17.80
C LEU A 20 -9.88 13.55 -16.88
N ALA A 21 -9.16 14.61 -17.28
CA ALA A 21 -8.88 15.75 -16.41
C ALA A 21 -10.14 16.40 -15.81
N GLY A 22 -11.21 16.54 -16.61
CA GLY A 22 -12.49 17.07 -16.14
C GLY A 22 -13.18 16.17 -15.10
N VAL A 23 -13.19 14.86 -15.34
CA VAL A 23 -13.77 13.87 -14.41
C VAL A 23 -12.96 13.82 -13.11
N PHE A 24 -11.63 13.83 -13.22
CA PHE A 24 -10.72 13.82 -12.08
C PHE A 24 -10.87 15.09 -11.22
N SER A 25 -10.97 16.26 -11.86
CA SER A 25 -11.23 17.55 -11.19
C SER A 25 -12.59 17.58 -10.48
N GLY A 26 -13.59 16.87 -11.00
CA GLY A 26 -14.89 16.69 -10.36
C GLY A 26 -14.88 15.79 -9.12
N ARG A 27 -13.71 15.31 -8.69
CA ARG A 27 -13.51 14.40 -7.53
C ARG A 27 -12.39 14.86 -6.61
N THR A 28 -12.04 16.14 -6.60
CA THR A 28 -10.99 16.73 -5.75
C THR A 28 -11.07 16.26 -4.29
N ASP A 29 -12.24 16.34 -3.65
CA ASP A 29 -12.41 15.94 -2.25
C ASP A 29 -12.01 14.48 -2.00
N LEU A 30 -12.32 13.58 -2.94
CA LEU A 30 -11.92 12.17 -2.83
C LEU A 30 -10.42 11.98 -3.01
N MET A 31 -9.80 12.74 -3.91
CA MET A 31 -8.34 12.69 -4.12
C MET A 31 -7.61 13.25 -2.90
N GLU A 32 -8.12 14.31 -2.28
CA GLU A 32 -7.61 14.84 -1.01
C GLU A 32 -7.73 13.82 0.12
N LEU A 33 -8.89 13.16 0.28
CA LEU A 33 -9.06 12.09 1.26
C LEU A 33 -8.13 10.90 0.99
N THR A 34 -7.88 10.58 -0.27
CA THR A 34 -6.96 9.50 -0.67
C THR A 34 -5.52 9.84 -0.31
N GLU A 35 -5.07 11.07 -0.59
CA GLU A 35 -3.73 11.54 -0.23
C GLU A 35 -3.55 11.61 1.31
N ASN A 36 -4.58 12.07 2.04
CA ASN A 36 -4.56 12.04 3.50
C ASN A 36 -4.50 10.61 4.06
N SER A 37 -5.20 9.67 3.42
CA SER A 37 -5.16 8.25 3.79
C SER A 37 -3.81 7.60 3.47
N HIS A 38 -3.15 8.04 2.40
CA HIS A 38 -1.76 7.67 2.10
C HIS A 38 -0.84 8.07 3.24
N GLU A 39 -0.83 9.36 3.61
CA GLU A 39 0.03 9.85 4.69
C GLU A 39 -0.30 9.21 6.03
N ALA A 40 -1.58 9.00 6.35
CA ALA A 40 -1.99 8.34 7.58
C ALA A 40 -1.55 6.86 7.65
N SER A 41 -1.58 6.15 6.52
CA SER A 41 -1.19 4.74 6.43
C SER A 41 0.33 4.55 6.48
N LEU A 42 1.09 5.42 5.80
CA LEU A 42 2.55 5.29 5.64
C LEU A 42 3.32 6.02 6.74
N ARG A 43 2.84 7.20 7.16
CA ARG A 43 3.51 8.09 8.11
C ARG A 43 2.58 8.51 9.28
N PRO A 44 1.95 7.55 9.98
CA PRO A 44 1.17 7.89 11.17
C PRO A 44 2.05 8.56 12.24
N LYS A 45 1.48 9.54 12.96
CA LYS A 45 2.13 10.21 14.10
C LYS A 45 2.55 9.23 15.19
N THR A 46 1.78 8.16 15.37
CA THR A 46 2.07 7.08 16.31
C THR A 46 2.21 5.77 15.52
N PRO A 47 3.44 5.39 15.11
CA PRO A 47 3.65 4.24 14.22
C PRO A 47 3.28 2.89 14.85
N GLY A 48 3.30 2.79 16.18
CA GLY A 48 3.12 1.52 16.87
C GLY A 48 4.30 0.58 16.61
N GLY A 49 4.05 -0.71 16.57
CA GLY A 49 5.04 -1.75 16.28
C GLY A 49 5.39 -1.92 14.80
N LEU A 50 4.85 -1.09 13.90
CA LEU A 50 5.24 -1.03 12.48
C LEU A 50 5.86 0.34 12.18
N SER A 51 7.17 0.35 11.99
CA SER A 51 7.94 1.56 11.63
C SER A 51 7.53 2.11 10.27
N HIS A 52 7.85 3.39 10.00
CA HIS A 52 7.61 3.99 8.68
C HIS A 52 8.40 3.28 7.58
N ALA A 53 9.62 2.82 7.88
CA ALA A 53 10.45 2.07 6.94
C ALA A 53 9.82 0.70 6.58
N GLU A 54 9.28 -0.02 7.57
CA GLU A 54 8.57 -1.27 7.30
C GLU A 54 7.31 -1.02 6.47
N ARG A 55 6.54 0.03 6.78
CA ARG A 55 5.36 0.41 5.99
C ARG A 55 5.71 0.70 4.54
N ALA A 56 6.78 1.44 4.29
CA ALA A 56 7.25 1.72 2.92
C ALA A 56 7.69 0.45 2.19
N GLY A 57 8.45 -0.43 2.84
CA GLY A 57 8.88 -1.71 2.28
C GLY A 57 7.71 -2.63 1.94
N LEU A 58 6.74 -2.76 2.85
CA LEU A 58 5.53 -3.56 2.64
C LEU A 58 4.62 -2.96 1.56
N ALA A 59 4.45 -1.64 1.52
CA ALA A 59 3.67 -0.98 0.47
C ALA A 59 4.30 -1.21 -0.92
N CYS A 60 5.63 -1.12 -1.02
CA CYS A 60 6.35 -1.47 -2.24
C CYS A 60 6.17 -2.96 -2.60
N ARG A 61 6.24 -3.87 -1.62
CA ARG A 61 6.00 -5.31 -1.82
C ARG A 61 4.60 -5.56 -2.40
N ILE A 62 3.57 -4.94 -1.83
CA ILE A 62 2.18 -5.06 -2.29
C ILE A 62 2.05 -4.55 -3.73
N SER A 63 2.65 -3.41 -4.05
CA SER A 63 2.69 -2.89 -5.43
C SER A 63 3.39 -3.86 -6.39
N ASN A 64 4.54 -4.43 -6.01
CA ASN A 64 5.27 -5.42 -6.80
C ASN A 64 4.44 -6.70 -7.03
N LEU A 65 3.76 -7.21 -6.00
CA LEU A 65 2.88 -8.38 -6.11
C LEU A 65 1.70 -8.16 -7.06
N ASN A 66 1.28 -6.90 -7.26
CA ASN A 66 0.20 -6.53 -8.18
C ASN A 66 0.70 -6.02 -9.54
N GLY A 67 2.02 -6.03 -9.79
CA GLY A 67 2.60 -5.51 -11.04
C GLY A 67 2.48 -3.99 -11.21
N GLU A 68 2.30 -3.24 -10.13
CA GLU A 68 2.16 -1.78 -10.16
C GLU A 68 3.50 -1.05 -10.01
N GLU A 69 4.28 -1.02 -11.09
CA GLU A 69 5.64 -0.47 -11.11
C GLU A 69 5.72 1.00 -10.67
N ILE A 70 4.80 1.86 -11.12
CA ILE A 70 4.84 3.30 -10.78
C ILE A 70 4.57 3.51 -9.28
N LEU A 71 3.66 2.74 -8.69
CA LEU A 71 3.42 2.78 -7.24
C LEU A 71 4.57 2.15 -6.47
N ALA A 72 5.20 1.09 -6.99
CA ALA A 72 6.39 0.51 -6.39
C ALA A 72 7.52 1.56 -6.30
N SER A 73 7.86 2.23 -7.42
CA SER A 73 8.85 3.30 -7.43
C SER A 73 8.50 4.47 -6.49
N HIS A 74 7.22 4.82 -6.37
CA HIS A 74 6.77 5.81 -5.40
C HIS A 74 7.09 5.36 -3.96
N TYR A 75 6.73 4.14 -3.57
CA TYR A 75 7.01 3.63 -2.23
C TYR A 75 8.52 3.40 -1.98
N GLU A 76 9.30 3.06 -2.99
CA GLU A 76 10.77 3.02 -2.94
C GLU A 76 11.38 4.37 -2.55
N SER A 77 10.80 5.47 -3.01
CA SER A 77 11.25 6.81 -2.64
C SER A 77 11.06 7.14 -1.15
N LEU A 78 10.25 6.35 -0.44
CA LEU A 78 9.96 6.50 0.99
C LEU A 78 10.80 5.56 1.87
N PHE A 79 11.72 4.79 1.28
CA PHE A 79 12.50 3.79 2.00
C PHE A 79 13.34 4.39 3.13
N GLY A 80 13.45 3.60 4.20
CA GLY A 80 14.43 3.75 5.26
C GLY A 80 15.10 2.40 5.52
N ASP A 81 15.61 2.23 6.74
CA ASP A 81 16.32 1.03 7.15
C ASP A 81 15.43 -0.22 7.05
N GLY A 82 15.90 -1.25 6.36
CA GLY A 82 15.19 -2.53 6.18
C GLY A 82 14.07 -2.52 5.14
N SER A 83 13.65 -1.36 4.60
CA SER A 83 12.57 -1.28 3.60
C SER A 83 12.85 -2.12 2.35
N ARG A 84 14.08 -2.05 1.84
CA ARG A 84 14.50 -2.74 0.60
C ARG A 84 14.40 -4.26 0.69
N THR A 85 14.67 -4.83 1.87
CA THR A 85 14.54 -6.28 2.07
C THR A 85 13.08 -6.68 2.11
N LEU A 86 12.21 -5.87 2.74
CA LEU A 86 10.77 -6.15 2.79
C LEU A 86 10.08 -6.01 1.43
N SER A 87 10.56 -5.12 0.56
CA SER A 87 10.00 -4.93 -0.79
C SER A 87 10.28 -6.09 -1.76
N ASP A 88 11.30 -6.91 -1.48
CA ASP A 88 11.66 -8.07 -2.30
C ASP A 88 10.65 -9.20 -2.08
N ILE A 89 9.81 -9.47 -3.08
CA ILE A 89 8.76 -10.50 -3.03
C ILE A 89 9.28 -11.92 -2.74
N THR A 90 10.58 -12.17 -2.92
CA THR A 90 11.20 -13.46 -2.62
C THR A 90 11.67 -13.59 -1.17
N PHE A 91 11.80 -12.48 -0.45
CA PHE A 91 12.11 -12.50 0.98
C PHE A 91 10.93 -13.04 1.77
N ASP A 92 11.16 -14.07 2.58
CA ASP A 92 10.14 -14.76 3.38
C ASP A 92 10.13 -14.34 4.86
N GLY A 93 11.00 -13.42 5.27
CA GLY A 93 11.24 -13.05 6.67
C GLY A 93 12.57 -13.55 7.27
N GLY A 94 13.30 -14.44 6.58
CA GLY A 94 14.67 -14.84 6.95
C GLY A 94 14.73 -15.68 8.23
N SER A 95 15.47 -15.24 9.25
CA SER A 95 15.52 -15.91 10.57
C SER A 95 14.61 -15.24 11.62
N ASP A 96 13.99 -14.11 11.29
CA ASP A 96 13.15 -13.34 12.20
C ASP A 96 11.70 -13.82 12.13
N SER A 97 11.20 -14.40 13.22
CA SER A 97 9.81 -14.90 13.30
C SER A 97 8.76 -13.81 13.13
N ARG A 98 9.06 -12.57 13.54
CA ARG A 98 8.17 -11.42 13.36
C ARG A 98 8.08 -11.04 11.89
N LEU A 99 9.21 -10.92 11.21
CA LEU A 99 9.21 -10.58 9.78
C LEU A 99 8.55 -11.69 8.96
N LYS A 100 8.76 -12.97 9.30
CA LYS A 100 8.05 -14.09 8.65
C LYS A 100 6.54 -13.97 8.72
N ALA A 101 6.02 -13.71 9.91
CA ALA A 101 4.58 -13.60 10.11
C ALA A 101 4.00 -12.38 9.37
N ILE A 102 4.68 -11.23 9.41
CA ILE A 102 4.27 -10.01 8.71
C ILE A 102 4.26 -10.22 7.19
N VAL A 103 5.35 -10.76 6.63
CA VAL A 103 5.46 -11.01 5.19
C VAL A 103 4.40 -11.98 4.73
N ARG A 104 4.25 -13.13 5.42
CA ARG A 104 3.20 -14.11 5.11
C ARG A 104 1.81 -13.50 5.12
N HIS A 105 1.49 -12.72 6.16
CA HIS A 105 0.17 -12.09 6.28
C HIS A 105 -0.06 -11.04 5.18
N THR A 106 0.97 -10.23 4.88
CA THR A 106 0.94 -9.24 3.81
C THR A 106 0.64 -9.90 2.46
N ASP A 107 1.34 -10.98 2.14
CA ASP A 107 1.18 -11.69 0.86
C ASP A 107 -0.17 -12.37 0.77
N LEU A 108 -0.60 -13.05 1.84
CA LEU A 108 -1.90 -13.72 1.89
C LEU A 108 -3.05 -12.74 1.65
N VAL A 109 -3.09 -11.64 2.39
CA VAL A 109 -4.18 -10.66 2.28
C VAL A 109 -4.11 -9.88 0.97
N THR A 110 -2.91 -9.73 0.38
CA THR A 110 -2.74 -9.09 -0.93
C THR A 110 -3.21 -9.98 -2.08
N LEU A 111 -2.80 -11.25 -2.09
CA LEU A 111 -2.99 -12.14 -3.23
C LEU A 111 -4.28 -12.96 -3.15
N ASP A 112 -4.68 -13.37 -1.95
CA ASP A 112 -5.83 -14.24 -1.74
C ASP A 112 -6.62 -13.88 -0.46
N PRO A 113 -7.13 -12.64 -0.34
CA PRO A 113 -7.81 -12.17 0.87
C PRO A 113 -9.04 -13.01 1.26
N LYS A 114 -9.65 -13.73 0.30
CA LYS A 114 -10.81 -14.59 0.55
C LYS A 114 -10.45 -15.86 1.33
N THR A 115 -9.18 -16.27 1.35
CA THR A 115 -8.72 -17.44 2.10
C THR A 115 -8.12 -17.08 3.45
N ALA A 116 -7.99 -15.79 3.78
CA ALA A 116 -7.58 -15.34 5.09
C ALA A 116 -8.61 -15.78 6.15
N VAL A 117 -8.11 -16.44 7.20
CA VAL A 117 -8.93 -16.96 8.31
C VAL A 117 -8.43 -16.44 9.66
N ALA A 118 -9.23 -16.64 10.71
CA ALA A 118 -8.85 -16.25 12.08
C ALA A 118 -7.50 -16.88 12.52
N GLY A 119 -7.16 -18.05 12.00
CA GLY A 119 -5.87 -18.70 12.24
C GLY A 119 -4.66 -17.87 11.77
N ASP A 120 -4.78 -17.12 10.68
CA ASP A 120 -3.69 -16.27 10.18
C ASP A 120 -3.43 -15.07 11.09
N VAL A 121 -4.49 -14.53 11.72
CA VAL A 121 -4.36 -13.49 12.76
C VAL A 121 -3.76 -14.08 14.04
N ALA A 122 -4.17 -15.30 14.42
CA ALA A 122 -3.63 -15.98 15.61
C ALA A 122 -2.12 -16.24 15.48
N VAL A 123 -1.59 -16.48 14.27
CA VAL A 123 -0.15 -16.58 14.03
C VAL A 123 0.57 -15.28 14.40
N LEU A 124 0.04 -14.12 14.00
CA LEU A 124 0.60 -12.82 14.37
C LEU A 124 0.56 -12.59 15.89
N GLN A 125 -0.52 -12.99 16.56
CA GLN A 125 -0.61 -12.89 18.02
C GLN A 125 0.39 -13.81 18.73
N SER A 126 0.62 -15.02 18.20
CA SER A 126 1.51 -16.02 18.82
C SER A 126 2.97 -15.60 18.92
N ILE A 127 3.40 -14.66 18.06
CA ILE A 127 4.75 -14.06 18.09
C ILE A 127 4.83 -12.79 18.96
N GLY A 128 3.75 -12.47 19.69
CA GLY A 128 3.68 -11.30 20.58
C GLY A 128 3.28 -10.00 19.89
N MET A 129 2.81 -10.01 18.64
CA MET A 129 2.24 -8.81 18.03
C MET A 129 0.90 -8.48 18.68
N ASN A 130 0.73 -7.24 19.12
CA ASN A 130 -0.52 -6.78 19.73
C ASN A 130 -1.60 -6.48 18.69
N ASP A 131 -2.87 -6.55 19.08
CA ASP A 131 -4.01 -6.33 18.18
C ASP A 131 -3.97 -4.97 17.46
N PRO A 132 -3.63 -3.83 18.12
CA PRO A 132 -3.46 -2.56 17.41
C PRO A 132 -2.45 -2.62 16.24
N ASP A 133 -1.36 -3.36 16.37
CA ASP A 133 -0.36 -3.50 15.31
C ASP A 133 -0.81 -4.42 14.18
N ILE A 134 -1.58 -5.48 14.50
CA ILE A 134 -2.23 -6.33 13.48
C ILE A 134 -3.25 -5.51 12.67
N VAL A 135 -4.05 -4.67 13.35
CA VAL A 135 -4.99 -3.75 12.68
C VAL A 135 -4.23 -2.76 11.81
N ARG A 136 -3.13 -2.17 12.28
CA ARG A 136 -2.29 -1.25 11.48
C ARG A 136 -1.72 -1.91 10.23
N LEU A 137 -1.27 -3.16 10.32
CA LEU A 137 -0.80 -3.94 9.18
C LEU A 137 -1.95 -4.15 8.18
N SER A 138 -3.11 -4.59 8.67
CA SER A 138 -4.30 -4.82 7.83
C SER A 138 -4.77 -3.54 7.12
N GLN A 139 -4.73 -2.40 7.81
CA GLN A 139 -5.08 -1.09 7.26
C GLN A 139 -4.11 -0.66 6.15
N LEU A 140 -2.81 -0.86 6.34
CA LEU A 140 -1.82 -0.60 5.30
C LEU A 140 -2.11 -1.43 4.05
N ILE A 141 -2.32 -2.75 4.22
CA ILE A 141 -2.62 -3.65 3.09
C ILE A 141 -3.90 -3.19 2.38
N ALA A 142 -4.98 -2.94 3.13
CA ALA A 142 -6.25 -2.51 2.58
C ALA A 142 -6.13 -1.19 1.80
N PHE A 143 -5.38 -0.21 2.32
CA PHE A 143 -5.17 1.08 1.66
C PHE A 143 -4.38 0.91 0.36
N VAL A 144 -3.26 0.19 0.37
CA VAL A 144 -2.43 0.02 -0.83
C VAL A 144 -3.20 -0.77 -1.91
N SER A 145 -3.91 -1.84 -1.54
CA SER A 145 -4.77 -2.57 -2.47
C SER A 145 -5.91 -1.70 -3.04
N TYR A 146 -6.49 -0.81 -2.24
CA TYR A 146 -7.44 0.18 -2.74
C TYR A 146 -6.80 1.14 -3.75
N GLN A 147 -5.65 1.71 -3.41
CA GLN A 147 -4.95 2.68 -4.25
C GLN A 147 -4.57 2.06 -5.61
N ILE A 148 -4.06 0.83 -5.60
CA ILE A 148 -3.76 0.05 -6.83
C ILE A 148 -5.00 -0.05 -7.71
N ARG A 149 -6.14 -0.46 -7.16
CA ARG A 149 -7.39 -0.60 -7.93
C ARG A 149 -7.86 0.73 -8.51
N VAL A 150 -7.73 1.84 -7.76
CA VAL A 150 -8.07 3.18 -8.27
C VAL A 150 -7.18 3.55 -9.45
N VAL A 151 -5.87 3.38 -9.32
CA VAL A 151 -4.90 3.68 -10.38
C VAL A 151 -5.18 2.87 -11.64
N GLN A 152 -5.34 1.56 -11.50
CA GLN A 152 -5.65 0.66 -12.61
C GLN A 152 -6.96 1.03 -13.30
N SER A 153 -8.01 1.35 -12.52
CA SER A 153 -9.31 1.74 -13.06
C SER A 153 -9.24 3.05 -13.85
N LEU A 154 -8.48 4.04 -13.36
CA LEU A 154 -8.28 5.30 -14.07
C LEU A 154 -7.53 5.11 -15.38
N ARG A 155 -6.49 4.26 -15.41
CA ARG A 155 -5.79 3.93 -16.66
C ARG A 155 -6.72 3.27 -17.67
N LEU A 156 -7.50 2.27 -17.25
CA LEU A 156 -8.49 1.61 -18.12
C LEU A 156 -9.54 2.59 -18.65
N MET A 157 -10.03 3.52 -17.82
CA MET A 157 -10.96 4.55 -18.25
C MET A 157 -10.32 5.50 -19.29
N ALA A 158 -9.03 5.82 -19.16
CA ALA A 158 -8.34 6.72 -20.08
C ALA A 158 -8.12 6.09 -21.46
N GLU A 159 -7.97 4.76 -21.55
CA GLU A 159 -7.83 4.04 -22.82
C GLU A 159 -9.09 4.10 -23.70
N ILE A 160 -10.26 4.31 -23.07
CA ILE A 160 -11.56 4.34 -23.76
C ILE A 160 -12.18 5.75 -23.82
N ALA A 161 -11.48 6.77 -23.33
CA ALA A 161 -11.95 8.16 -23.23
C ALA A 161 -11.63 8.99 -24.48
#